data_AF-A0A0M4SCS0-F1
#
_entry.id   AF-A0A0M4SCS0-F1
#
_cell.length_a   1.000
_cell.length_b   1.000
_cell.length_c   1.000
_cell.angle_alpha   90.00
_cell.angle_beta   90.00
_cell.angle_gamma   90.00
#
_symmetry.space_group_name_H-M   'P 1'
#
loop_
_entity.id
_entity.type
_entity.pdbx_description
1 polymer ?
#
loop_
_entity_poly.entity_id
_entity_poly.type
_entity_poly.pdbx_seq_one_letter_code
_entity_poly.pdbx_strand_id
1 'polypeptide(L)'
;MSTRQEVYKLIIEKKDNKEIAAELNISVRSVQLYRKEYEKDLNKSESEIKNESESEKKKRKEKAKVLIECGASLKEAAAESGISFNSAMKLSSKEKLQVKQLDYLKSFRKRYIEEITKNKKDRLNLNNIAKKKIEYTLNLAEDISKDTQKLIKMNEETEQKIFELDRIERLERLELEKNKFKNDLLIDFTEKIQKLTDENIMKVLEFIKSLESDTDESAN
;
A
#
# COMPACT_ATOMS: atom_id res chain seq x y z
N MET A 1 -17.94 2.39 15.22
CA MET A 1 -17.77 1.13 14.48
C MET A 1 -18.42 0.02 15.31
N SER A 2 -18.86 -1.07 14.68
CA SER A 2 -19.34 -2.25 15.44
C SER A 2 -18.15 -3.07 15.93
N THR A 3 -18.23 -3.68 17.11
CA THR A 3 -17.19 -4.59 17.64
C THR A 3 -16.83 -5.69 16.63
N ARG A 4 -17.82 -6.17 15.86
CA ARG A 4 -17.60 -7.14 14.78
C ARG A 4 -16.67 -6.59 13.67
N GLN A 5 -16.87 -5.33 13.28
CA GLN A 5 -16.08 -4.68 12.24
C GLN A 5 -14.64 -4.45 12.71
N GLU A 6 -14.46 -4.09 13.97
CA GLU A 6 -13.13 -3.93 14.58
C GLU A 6 -12.39 -5.27 14.64
N VAL A 7 -13.07 -6.35 15.02
CA VAL A 7 -12.49 -7.70 14.98
C VAL A 7 -12.09 -8.09 13.55
N TYR A 8 -12.94 -7.84 12.55
CA TYR A 8 -12.61 -8.12 11.14
C TYR A 8 -11.37 -7.34 10.68
N LYS A 9 -11.24 -6.08 11.08
CA LYS A 9 -10.07 -5.25 10.75
C LYS A 9 -8.79 -5.86 11.31
N LEU A 10 -8.81 -6.30 12.56
CA LEU A 10 -7.64 -6.91 13.21
C LEU A 10 -7.32 -8.31 12.66
N ILE A 11 -8.31 -9.05 12.16
CA ILE A 11 -8.09 -10.31 11.42
C ILE A 11 -7.31 -10.03 10.12
N ILE A 12 -7.64 -8.97 9.38
CA ILE A 12 -6.92 -8.56 8.16
C ILE A 12 -5.47 -8.16 8.49
N GLU A 13 -5.24 -7.50 9.63
CA GLU A 13 -3.90 -7.21 10.15
C GLU A 13 -3.13 -8.45 10.66
N LYS A 14 -3.69 -9.66 10.51
CA LYS A 14 -3.11 -10.96 10.90
C LYS A 14 -2.79 -11.11 12.40
N LYS A 15 -3.47 -10.36 13.27
CA LYS A 15 -3.33 -10.50 14.72
C LYS A 15 -3.91 -11.82 15.23
N ASP A 16 -3.40 -12.33 16.34
CA ASP A 16 -3.92 -13.54 16.97
C ASP A 16 -5.24 -13.27 17.75
N ASN A 17 -5.97 -14.33 18.11
CA ASN A 17 -7.25 -14.17 18.81
C ASN A 17 -7.12 -13.60 20.23
N LYS A 18 -5.99 -13.80 20.91
CA LYS A 18 -5.70 -13.29 22.26
C LYS A 18 -5.32 -11.81 22.22
N GLU A 19 -4.53 -11.40 21.24
CA GLU A 19 -4.16 -10.02 20.91
C GLU A 19 -5.41 -9.20 20.61
N ILE A 20 -6.29 -9.71 19.74
CA ILE A 20 -7.57 -9.06 19.42
C ILE A 20 -8.45 -8.92 20.67
N ALA A 21 -8.53 -9.98 21.48
CA ALA A 21 -9.32 -9.98 22.71
C ALA A 21 -8.82 -8.93 23.71
N ALA A 22 -7.49 -8.83 23.87
CA ALA A 22 -6.86 -7.85 24.74
C ALA A 22 -7.04 -6.40 24.22
N GLU A 23 -6.84 -6.18 22.92
CA GLU A 23 -6.94 -4.86 22.31
C GLU A 23 -8.37 -4.30 22.33
N LEU A 24 -9.37 -5.15 22.10
CA LEU A 24 -10.78 -4.76 22.11
C LEU A 24 -11.46 -4.94 23.47
N ASN A 25 -10.74 -5.44 24.48
CA ASN A 25 -11.25 -5.77 25.81
C ASN A 25 -12.52 -6.64 25.76
N ILE A 26 -12.48 -7.72 24.96
CA ILE A 26 -13.59 -8.67 24.81
C ILE A 26 -13.12 -10.10 25.10
N SER A 27 -14.07 -11.03 25.28
CA SER A 27 -13.71 -12.42 25.50
C SER A 27 -13.07 -13.04 24.25
N VAL A 28 -12.05 -13.89 24.45
CA VAL A 28 -11.44 -14.70 23.37
C VAL A 28 -12.50 -15.53 22.63
N ARG A 29 -13.54 -15.98 23.35
CA ARG A 29 -14.66 -16.72 22.77
C ARG A 29 -15.42 -15.88 21.75
N SER A 30 -15.66 -14.60 22.03
CA SER A 30 -16.30 -13.67 21.11
C SER A 30 -15.46 -13.46 19.86
N VAL A 31 -14.14 -13.31 20.00
CA VAL A 31 -13.21 -13.20 18.86
C VAL A 31 -13.26 -14.44 17.98
N GLN A 32 -13.20 -15.63 18.58
CA GLN A 32 -13.29 -16.91 17.86
C GLN A 32 -14.59 -17.03 17.05
N LEU A 33 -15.72 -16.58 17.60
CA LEU A 33 -17.00 -16.58 16.90
C LEU A 33 -16.95 -15.67 15.68
N TYR A 34 -16.50 -14.42 15.84
CA TYR A 34 -16.40 -13.48 14.71
C TYR A 34 -15.37 -13.93 13.67
N ARG A 35 -14.25 -14.53 14.07
CA ARG A 35 -13.28 -15.08 13.13
C ARG A 35 -13.87 -16.22 12.31
N LYS A 36 -14.61 -17.15 12.94
CA LYS A 36 -15.34 -18.19 12.21
C LYS A 36 -16.38 -17.60 11.26
N GLU A 37 -17.06 -16.53 11.63
CA GLU A 37 -17.99 -15.83 10.74
C GLU A 37 -17.27 -15.17 9.55
N TYR A 38 -16.07 -14.62 9.77
CA TYR A 38 -15.24 -14.01 8.74
C TYR A 38 -14.70 -15.02 7.74
N GLU A 39 -14.17 -16.14 8.25
CA GLU A 39 -13.55 -17.23 7.48
C GLU A 39 -14.58 -18.17 6.82
N LYS A 40 -15.88 -18.03 7.16
CA LYS A 40 -16.94 -18.82 6.54
C LYS A 40 -16.88 -18.63 5.01
N ASP A 41 -16.71 -19.73 4.28
CA ASP A 41 -16.78 -19.73 2.82
C ASP A 41 -18.14 -19.20 2.38
N LEU A 42 -18.11 -18.10 1.62
CA LEU A 42 -19.30 -17.38 1.16
C LEU A 42 -19.63 -17.66 -0.30
N ASN A 43 -19.00 -18.68 -0.90
CA ASN A 43 -19.33 -19.23 -2.23
C ASN A 43 -20.74 -19.86 -2.19
N LYS A 44 -21.75 -18.99 -2.21
CA LYS A 44 -23.16 -19.36 -2.34
C LYS A 44 -23.66 -18.97 -3.72
N SER A 45 -24.57 -19.75 -4.26
CA SER A 45 -25.23 -19.44 -5.53
C SER A 45 -26.09 -18.16 -5.39
N GLU A 46 -26.34 -17.45 -6.49
CA GLU A 46 -27.07 -16.17 -6.46
C GLU A 46 -28.51 -16.31 -5.92
N SER A 47 -29.12 -17.50 -6.07
CA SER A 47 -30.44 -17.86 -5.51
C SER A 47 -30.39 -18.05 -3.99
N GLU A 48 -29.34 -18.68 -3.46
CA GLU A 48 -29.12 -18.82 -2.00
C GLU A 48 -28.89 -17.47 -1.32
N ILE A 49 -28.21 -16.53 -1.99
CA ILE A 49 -27.98 -15.18 -1.47
C ILE A 49 -29.27 -14.38 -1.40
N LYS A 50 -30.18 -14.55 -2.38
CA LYS A 50 -31.49 -13.86 -2.39
C LYS A 50 -32.39 -14.35 -1.25
N ASN A 51 -32.38 -15.66 -0.99
CA ASN A 51 -33.20 -16.30 0.05
C ASN A 51 -32.59 -16.25 1.47
N GLU A 52 -31.44 -15.60 1.62
CA GLU A 52 -30.73 -15.49 2.88
C GLU A 52 -31.43 -14.55 3.88
N SER A 53 -31.30 -14.85 5.18
CA SER A 53 -31.82 -13.99 6.25
C SER A 53 -31.21 -12.59 6.21
N GLU A 54 -31.98 -11.57 6.62
CA GLU A 54 -31.51 -10.18 6.67
C GLU A 54 -30.25 -10.03 7.55
N SER A 55 -30.11 -10.89 8.57
CA SER A 55 -28.96 -10.91 9.46
C SER A 55 -27.66 -11.33 8.75
N GLU A 56 -27.68 -12.35 7.88
CA GLU A 56 -26.50 -12.77 7.11
C GLU A 56 -26.17 -11.74 6.02
N LYS A 57 -27.19 -11.17 5.35
CA LYS A 57 -26.99 -10.06 4.41
C LYS A 57 -26.28 -8.86 5.04
N LYS A 58 -26.64 -8.53 6.29
CA LYS A 58 -25.96 -7.48 7.07
C LYS A 58 -24.50 -7.85 7.37
N LYS A 59 -24.21 -9.08 7.80
CA LYS A 59 -22.85 -9.56 8.06
C LYS A 59 -21.95 -9.49 6.82
N ARG A 60 -22.46 -9.88 5.65
CA ARG A 60 -21.74 -9.77 4.37
C ARG A 60 -21.40 -8.31 4.03
N LYS A 61 -22.36 -7.40 4.16
CA LYS A 61 -22.12 -5.95 3.95
C LYS A 61 -21.09 -5.39 4.93
N GLU A 62 -21.11 -5.81 6.20
CA GLU A 62 -20.12 -5.41 7.19
C GLU A 62 -18.71 -5.94 6.85
N LYS A 63 -18.60 -7.18 6.37
CA LYS A 63 -17.33 -7.74 5.87
C LYS A 63 -16.81 -6.94 4.66
N ALA A 64 -17.66 -6.70 3.66
CA ALA A 64 -17.33 -5.91 2.48
C ALA A 64 -16.83 -4.51 2.85
N LYS A 65 -17.52 -3.85 3.79
CA LYS A 65 -17.14 -2.52 4.26
C LYS A 65 -15.73 -2.50 4.83
N VAL A 66 -15.43 -3.45 5.72
CA VAL A 66 -14.11 -3.52 6.37
C VAL A 66 -13.02 -3.83 5.34
N LEU A 67 -13.27 -4.73 4.40
CA LEU A 67 -12.33 -5.04 3.30
C LEU A 67 -11.98 -3.78 2.49
N ILE A 68 -12.99 -2.99 2.09
CA ILE A 68 -12.78 -1.74 1.35
C ILE A 68 -12.00 -0.73 2.20
N GLU A 69 -12.41 -0.51 3.45
CA GLU A 69 -11.73 0.41 4.37
C GLU A 69 -10.26 -0.01 4.63
N CYS A 70 -9.96 -1.31 4.58
CA CYS A 70 -8.61 -1.86 4.81
C CYS A 70 -7.77 -2.00 3.53
N GLY A 71 -8.23 -1.51 2.39
CA GLY A 71 -7.41 -1.42 1.17
C GLY A 71 -7.84 -2.30 0.00
N ALA A 72 -8.82 -3.20 0.16
CA ALA A 72 -9.29 -4.04 -0.94
C ALA A 72 -10.01 -3.21 -2.02
N SER A 73 -9.92 -3.65 -3.28
CA SER A 73 -10.75 -3.10 -4.35
C SER A 73 -12.22 -3.48 -4.16
N LEU A 74 -13.13 -2.73 -4.80
CA LEU A 74 -14.56 -3.05 -4.77
C LEU A 74 -14.87 -4.45 -5.32
N LYS A 75 -14.06 -4.93 -6.26
CA LYS A 75 -14.22 -6.25 -6.89
C LYS A 75 -13.77 -7.37 -5.94
N GLU A 76 -12.60 -7.22 -5.31
CA GLU A 76 -12.10 -8.16 -4.30
C GLU A 76 -13.03 -8.22 -3.09
N ALA A 77 -13.42 -7.05 -2.57
CA ALA A 77 -14.35 -6.96 -1.46
C ALA A 77 -15.69 -7.62 -1.78
N ALA A 78 -16.21 -7.47 -3.00
CA ALA A 78 -17.44 -8.12 -3.44
C ALA A 78 -17.31 -9.64 -3.47
N ALA A 79 -16.22 -10.16 -4.06
CA ALA A 79 -15.95 -11.59 -4.15
C ALA A 79 -15.79 -12.23 -2.76
N GLU A 80 -14.94 -11.67 -1.90
CA GLU A 80 -14.62 -12.23 -0.59
C GLU A 80 -15.76 -12.13 0.43
N SER A 81 -16.64 -11.14 0.28
CA SER A 81 -17.83 -10.99 1.13
C SER A 81 -19.09 -11.62 0.55
N GLY A 82 -19.03 -12.14 -0.67
CA GLY A 82 -20.16 -12.75 -1.36
C GLY A 82 -21.31 -11.77 -1.59
N ILE A 83 -21.02 -10.50 -1.92
CA ILE A 83 -22.02 -9.51 -2.37
C ILE A 83 -21.80 -9.18 -3.84
N SER A 84 -22.82 -8.66 -4.52
CA SER A 84 -22.64 -8.18 -5.89
C SER A 84 -21.78 -6.92 -5.93
N PHE A 85 -21.02 -6.76 -7.01
CA PHE A 85 -20.20 -5.56 -7.26
C PHE A 85 -21.01 -4.27 -7.15
N ASN A 86 -22.22 -4.22 -7.73
CA ASN A 86 -23.12 -3.06 -7.64
C ASN A 86 -23.50 -2.72 -6.20
N SER A 87 -23.64 -3.74 -5.32
CA SER A 87 -23.91 -3.52 -3.90
C SER A 87 -22.68 -2.94 -3.19
N ALA A 88 -21.49 -3.46 -3.48
CA ALA A 88 -20.23 -2.93 -2.95
C ALA A 88 -20.00 -1.47 -3.39
N MET A 89 -20.30 -1.15 -4.64
CA MET A 89 -20.21 0.21 -5.19
C MET A 89 -21.17 1.17 -4.48
N LYS A 90 -22.46 0.82 -4.37
CA LYS A 90 -23.45 1.62 -3.63
C LYS A 90 -23.09 1.81 -2.17
N LEU A 91 -22.60 0.76 -1.52
CA LEU A 91 -22.12 0.79 -0.13
C LEU A 91 -20.94 1.76 0.02
N SER A 92 -19.96 1.66 -0.87
CA SER A 92 -18.77 2.51 -0.90
C SER A 92 -19.13 3.99 -1.03
N SER A 93 -20.00 4.32 -2.00
CA SER A 93 -20.43 5.71 -2.21
C SER A 93 -21.24 6.26 -1.04
N LYS A 94 -22.19 5.48 -0.52
CA LYS A 94 -23.06 5.90 0.60
C LYS A 94 -22.26 6.22 1.87
N GLU A 95 -21.26 5.39 2.17
CA GLU A 95 -20.49 5.51 3.42
C GLU A 95 -19.12 6.16 3.24
N LYS A 96 -18.84 6.70 2.04
CA LYS A 96 -17.57 7.33 1.65
C LYS A 96 -16.35 6.44 1.97
N LEU A 97 -16.45 5.15 1.70
CA LEU A 97 -15.45 4.16 2.13
C LEU A 97 -14.07 4.38 1.49
N GLN A 98 -14.02 4.90 0.27
CA GLN A 98 -12.76 5.25 -0.40
C GLN A 98 -11.97 6.37 0.31
N VAL A 99 -12.66 7.31 0.96
CA VAL A 99 -12.00 8.36 1.76
C VAL A 99 -11.35 7.73 3.00
N LYS A 100 -12.08 6.86 3.68
CA LYS A 100 -11.56 6.13 4.85
C LYS A 100 -10.42 5.17 4.48
N GLN A 101 -10.53 4.52 3.32
CA GLN A 101 -9.47 3.68 2.76
C GLN A 101 -8.20 4.50 2.54
N LEU A 102 -8.31 5.70 1.99
CA LEU A 102 -7.17 6.60 1.83
C LEU A 102 -6.51 6.95 3.17
N ASP A 103 -7.31 7.28 4.20
CA ASP A 103 -6.79 7.58 5.53
C ASP A 103 -6.10 6.37 6.18
N TYR A 104 -6.69 5.18 6.03
CA TYR A 104 -6.08 3.92 6.46
C TYR A 104 -4.74 3.69 5.75
N LEU A 105 -4.69 3.81 4.42
CA LEU A 105 -3.46 3.61 3.64
C LEU A 105 -2.37 4.62 4.01
N LYS A 106 -2.72 5.88 4.28
CA LYS A 106 -1.77 6.88 4.81
C LYS A 106 -1.19 6.46 6.16
N SER A 107 -2.04 6.02 7.09
CA SER A 107 -1.59 5.56 8.41
C SER A 107 -0.73 4.29 8.32
N PHE A 108 -1.10 3.35 7.44
CA PHE A 108 -0.37 2.14 7.16
C PHE A 108 1.02 2.46 6.59
N ARG A 109 1.09 3.33 5.58
CA ARG A 109 2.36 3.81 5.01
C ARG A 109 3.26 4.43 6.07
N LYS A 110 2.72 5.27 6.96
CA LYS A 110 3.49 5.89 8.04
C LYS A 110 4.10 4.85 8.98
N ARG A 111 3.28 3.89 9.47
CA ARG A 111 3.75 2.77 10.32
C ARG A 111 4.87 1.98 9.62
N TYR A 112 4.70 1.68 8.34
CA TYR A 112 5.66 0.90 7.57
C TYR A 112 6.99 1.65 7.37
N ILE A 113 6.94 2.96 7.13
CA ILE A 113 8.14 3.81 7.06
C ILE A 113 8.87 3.80 8.40
N GLU A 114 8.16 4.00 9.51
CA GLU A 114 8.75 3.97 10.85
C GLU A 114 9.42 2.63 11.16
N GLU A 115 8.78 1.51 10.78
CA GLU A 115 9.31 0.16 10.94
C GLU A 115 10.55 -0.09 10.06
N ILE A 116 10.53 0.34 8.79
CA ILE A 116 11.70 0.27 7.90
C ILE A 116 12.86 1.08 8.48
N THR A 117 12.61 2.31 8.95
CA THR A 117 13.65 3.15 9.54
C THR A 117 14.23 2.52 10.80
N LYS A 118 13.39 1.93 11.66
CA LYS A 118 13.83 1.17 12.83
C LYS A 118 14.72 -0.01 12.42
N ASN A 119 14.29 -0.82 11.46
CA ASN A 119 15.06 -1.95 10.95
C ASN A 119 16.40 -1.51 10.34
N LYS A 120 16.43 -0.39 9.59
CA LYS A 120 17.67 0.20 9.06
C LYS A 120 18.61 0.61 10.21
N LYS A 121 18.10 1.23 11.28
CA LYS A 121 18.86 1.64 12.46
C LYS A 121 19.40 0.43 13.24
N ASP A 122 18.58 -0.60 13.41
CA ASP A 122 18.97 -1.83 14.10
C ASP A 122 20.06 -2.57 13.31
N ARG A 123 19.93 -2.65 11.97
CA ARG A 123 20.98 -3.18 11.08
C ARG A 123 22.28 -2.39 11.20
N LEU A 124 22.22 -1.06 11.22
CA LEU A 124 23.41 -0.22 11.39
C LEU A 124 24.09 -0.49 12.75
N ASN A 125 23.31 -0.67 13.81
CA ASN A 125 23.84 -0.98 15.14
C ASN A 125 24.51 -2.36 15.16
N LEU A 126 23.89 -3.37 14.54
CA LEU A 126 24.49 -4.70 14.38
C LEU A 126 25.81 -4.65 13.60
N ASN A 127 25.86 -3.89 12.49
CA ASN A 127 27.09 -3.69 11.72
C ASN A 127 28.19 -3.01 12.56
N ASN A 128 27.85 -2.01 13.37
CA ASN A 128 28.80 -1.36 14.28
C ASN A 128 29.35 -2.34 15.33
N ILE A 129 28.50 -3.21 15.90
CA ILE A 129 28.93 -4.25 16.84
C ILE A 129 29.83 -5.27 16.14
N ALA A 130 29.48 -5.69 14.93
CA ALA A 130 30.29 -6.60 14.13
C ALA A 130 31.67 -5.98 13.83
N LYS A 131 31.71 -4.71 13.41
CA LYS A 131 32.96 -3.97 13.19
C LYS A 131 33.85 -3.94 14.43
N LYS A 132 33.30 -3.60 15.59
CA LYS A 132 34.04 -3.60 16.87
C LYS A 132 34.60 -4.98 17.24
N LYS A 133 33.84 -6.06 17.00
CA LYS A 133 34.32 -7.42 17.24
C LYS A 133 35.43 -7.82 16.28
N ILE A 134 35.30 -7.47 14.99
CA ILE A 134 36.35 -7.70 13.99
C ILE A 134 37.62 -6.95 14.39
N GLU A 135 37.51 -5.67 14.76
CA GLU A 135 38.61 -4.82 15.22
C GLU A 135 39.30 -5.40 16.47
N TYR A 136 38.53 -5.85 17.46
CA TYR A 136 39.08 -6.51 18.65
C TYR A 136 39.85 -7.80 18.31
N THR A 137 39.30 -8.65 17.45
CA THR A 137 39.96 -9.89 17.02
C THR A 137 41.23 -9.60 16.23
N LEU A 138 41.23 -8.57 15.37
CA LEU A 138 42.41 -8.14 14.61
C LEU A 138 43.51 -7.61 15.53
N ASN A 139 43.14 -6.84 16.57
CA ASN A 139 44.11 -6.30 17.54
C ASN A 139 44.76 -7.38 18.42
N LEU A 140 44.13 -8.57 18.52
CA LEU A 140 44.65 -9.70 19.30
C LEU A 140 45.41 -10.74 18.47
N ALA A 141 45.31 -10.68 17.13
CA ALA A 141 45.90 -11.67 16.24
C ALA A 141 47.20 -11.12 15.61
N GLU A 142 48.26 -11.93 15.57
CA GLU A 142 49.50 -11.60 14.82
C GLU A 142 49.26 -11.56 13.30
N ASP A 143 48.30 -12.35 12.80
CA ASP A 143 47.95 -12.45 11.39
C ASP A 143 46.43 -12.43 11.15
N ILE A 144 46.02 -11.93 9.99
CA ILE A 144 44.60 -11.89 9.59
C ILE A 144 44.17 -13.26 9.06
N SER A 145 43.28 -13.95 9.80
CA SER A 145 42.70 -15.21 9.36
C SER A 145 41.82 -15.06 8.10
N LYS A 146 41.68 -16.14 7.32
CA LYS A 146 40.77 -16.19 6.16
C LYS A 146 39.31 -15.94 6.54
N ASP A 147 38.89 -16.35 7.74
CA ASP A 147 37.54 -16.13 8.23
C ASP A 147 37.29 -14.65 8.56
N THR A 148 38.30 -13.97 9.11
CA THR A 148 38.26 -12.53 9.36
C THR A 148 38.16 -11.75 8.05
N GLN A 149 38.94 -12.13 7.02
CA GLN A 149 38.83 -11.53 5.67
C GLN A 149 37.44 -11.74 5.05
N LYS A 150 36.86 -12.94 5.21
CA LYS A 150 35.52 -13.25 4.69
C LYS A 150 34.44 -12.39 5.36
N LEU A 151 34.52 -12.20 6.68
CA LEU A 151 33.61 -11.31 7.43
C LEU A 151 33.70 -9.85 6.98
N ILE A 152 34.91 -9.33 6.75
CA ILE A 152 35.13 -7.98 6.22
C ILE A 152 34.45 -7.81 4.86
N LYS A 153 34.69 -8.74 3.95
CA LYS A 153 34.11 -8.71 2.60
C LYS A 153 32.58 -8.74 2.62
N MET A 154 31.98 -9.59 3.46
CA MET A 154 30.52 -9.67 3.58
C MET A 154 29.90 -8.40 4.19
N ASN A 155 30.61 -7.73 5.11
CA ASN A 155 30.15 -6.47 5.68
C ASN A 155 30.18 -5.35 4.64
N GLU A 156 31.27 -5.25 3.86
CA GLU A 156 31.42 -4.27 2.78
C GLU A 156 30.37 -4.46 1.66
N GLU A 157 30.12 -5.70 1.23
CA GLU A 157 29.05 -6.02 0.28
C GLU A 157 27.66 -5.63 0.81
N THR A 158 27.45 -5.74 2.13
CA THR A 158 26.18 -5.36 2.77
C THR A 158 26.02 -3.84 2.80
N GLU A 159 27.07 -3.08 3.10
CA GLU A 159 27.06 -1.61 3.08
C GLU A 159 26.81 -1.07 1.67
N GLN A 160 27.46 -1.64 0.64
CA GLN A 160 27.23 -1.26 -0.75
C GLN A 160 25.78 -1.48 -1.19
N LYS A 161 25.19 -2.65 -0.87
CA LYS A 161 23.78 -2.92 -1.16
C LYS A 161 22.82 -1.94 -0.47
N ILE A 162 23.11 -1.51 0.76
CA ILE A 162 22.31 -0.49 1.44
C ILE A 162 22.36 0.85 0.68
N PHE A 163 23.54 1.24 0.21
CA PHE A 163 23.73 2.47 -0.54
C PHE A 163 23.01 2.46 -1.90
N GLU A 164 23.08 1.34 -2.63
CA GLU A 164 22.36 1.17 -3.89
C GLU A 164 20.84 1.25 -3.72
N LEU A 165 20.30 0.65 -2.66
CA LEU A 165 18.87 0.74 -2.35
C LEU A 165 18.42 2.17 -2.02
N ASP A 166 19.22 2.96 -1.29
CA ASP A 166 18.91 4.37 -1.03
C ASP A 166 18.89 5.20 -2.32
N ARG A 167 19.79 4.89 -3.26
CA ARG A 167 19.81 5.52 -4.59
C ARG A 167 18.55 5.19 -5.39
N ILE A 168 18.11 3.93 -5.40
CA ILE A 168 16.87 3.51 -6.08
C ILE A 168 15.66 4.25 -5.50
N GLU A 169 15.52 4.31 -4.17
CA GLU A 169 14.40 5.00 -3.51
C GLU A 169 14.34 6.49 -3.89
N ARG A 170 15.50 7.17 -4.02
CA ARG A 170 15.56 8.57 -4.49
C ARG A 170 15.13 8.71 -5.95
N LEU A 171 15.56 7.80 -6.83
CA LEU A 171 15.19 7.84 -8.24
C LEU A 171 13.69 7.61 -8.45
N GLU A 172 13.09 6.66 -7.72
CA GLU A 172 11.64 6.43 -7.74
C GLU A 172 10.85 7.65 -7.28
N ARG A 173 11.30 8.35 -6.22
CA ARG A 173 10.67 9.60 -5.77
C ARG A 173 10.73 10.69 -6.83
N LEU A 174 11.88 10.87 -7.48
CA LEU A 174 12.05 11.84 -8.57
C LEU A 174 11.13 11.52 -9.75
N GLU A 175 10.96 10.25 -10.10
CA GLU A 175 10.05 9.83 -11.16
C GLU A 175 8.58 10.11 -10.80
N LEU A 176 8.16 9.82 -9.57
CA LEU A 176 6.83 10.14 -9.07
C LEU A 176 6.56 11.65 -9.06
N GLU A 177 7.53 12.46 -8.63
CA GLU A 177 7.41 13.93 -8.65
C GLU A 177 7.30 14.47 -10.08
N LYS A 178 8.10 13.94 -11.02
CA LYS A 178 8.01 14.29 -12.44
C LYS A 178 6.62 13.94 -13.01
N ASN A 179 6.07 12.79 -12.65
CA ASN A 179 4.74 12.36 -13.10
C ASN A 179 3.63 13.23 -12.49
N LYS A 180 3.76 13.63 -11.22
CA LYS A 180 2.85 14.59 -10.59
C LYS A 180 2.89 15.94 -11.30
N PHE A 181 4.08 16.49 -11.55
CA PHE A 181 4.24 17.76 -12.27
C PHE A 181 3.60 17.72 -13.66
N LYS A 182 3.78 16.63 -14.43
CA LYS A 182 3.13 16.44 -15.72
C LYS A 182 1.60 16.46 -15.61
N ASN A 183 1.04 15.77 -14.61
CA ASN A 183 -0.40 15.74 -14.38
C ASN A 183 -0.95 17.10 -13.96
N ASP A 184 -0.26 17.81 -13.06
CA ASP A 184 -0.66 19.15 -12.61
C ASP A 184 -0.64 20.14 -13.80
N LEU A 185 0.39 20.05 -14.65
CA LEU A 185 0.49 20.83 -15.88
C LEU A 185 -0.63 20.52 -16.88
N LEU A 186 -0.96 19.23 -17.08
CA LEU A 186 -2.08 18.81 -17.92
C LEU A 186 -3.43 19.34 -17.42
N ILE A 187 -3.65 19.35 -16.10
CA ILE A 187 -4.86 19.90 -15.50
C ILE A 187 -4.94 21.41 -15.77
N ASP A 188 -3.87 22.15 -15.51
CA ASP A 188 -3.82 23.60 -15.76
C ASP A 188 -4.04 23.95 -17.25
N PHE A 189 -3.43 23.19 -18.17
CA PHE A 189 -3.70 23.36 -19.61
C PHE A 189 -5.16 23.06 -19.97
N THR A 190 -5.73 21.98 -19.43
CA THR A 190 -7.12 21.60 -19.71
C THR A 190 -8.09 22.67 -19.22
N GLU A 191 -7.89 23.20 -18.02
CA GLU A 191 -8.71 24.28 -17.47
C GLU A 191 -8.59 25.58 -18.26
N LYS A 192 -7.40 25.91 -18.77
CA LYS A 192 -7.18 27.07 -19.64
C LYS A 192 -7.84 26.88 -21.00
N ILE A 193 -7.72 25.71 -21.62
CA ILE A 193 -8.36 25.38 -22.90
C ILE A 193 -9.89 25.46 -22.79
N GLN A 194 -10.48 24.95 -21.71
CA GLN A 194 -11.93 25.03 -21.48
C GLN A 194 -12.46 26.46 -21.38
N LYS A 195 -11.61 27.45 -21.07
CA LYS A 195 -11.96 28.87 -20.99
C LYS A 195 -11.68 29.64 -22.29
N LEU A 196 -11.07 29.00 -23.28
CA LEU A 196 -10.82 29.63 -24.58
C LEU A 196 -12.10 29.68 -25.41
N THR A 197 -12.20 30.73 -26.21
CA THR A 197 -13.21 30.85 -27.27
C THR A 197 -12.81 29.98 -28.47
N ASP A 198 -13.79 29.55 -29.26
CA ASP A 198 -13.57 28.69 -30.44
C ASP A 198 -12.51 29.25 -31.40
N GLU A 199 -12.45 30.57 -31.58
CA GLU A 199 -11.45 31.24 -32.41
C GLU A 199 -10.02 31.09 -31.86
N ASN A 200 -9.84 31.12 -30.55
CA ASN A 200 -8.54 30.90 -29.92
C ASN A 200 -8.18 29.41 -29.88
N ILE A 201 -9.16 28.51 -29.77
CA ILE A 201 -8.94 27.07 -29.91
C ILE A 201 -8.40 26.75 -31.30
N MET A 202 -8.95 27.36 -32.35
CA MET A 202 -8.47 27.18 -33.72
C MET A 202 -7.02 27.64 -33.90
N LYS A 203 -6.62 28.77 -33.31
CA LYS A 203 -5.22 29.25 -33.33
C LYS A 203 -4.26 28.30 -32.63
N VAL A 204 -4.66 27.71 -31.50
CA VAL A 204 -3.86 26.69 -30.79
C VAL A 204 -3.74 25.42 -31.64
N LEU A 205 -4.81 24.97 -32.29
CA LEU A 205 -4.77 23.80 -33.19
C LEU A 205 -3.88 24.02 -34.41
N GLU A 206 -3.89 25.21 -34.99
CA GLU A 206 -2.97 25.58 -36.08
C GLU A 206 -1.52 25.59 -35.62
N PHE A 207 -1.24 26.12 -34.43
CA PHE A 207 0.09 26.10 -33.85
C PHE A 207 0.59 24.67 -33.52
N ILE A 208 -0.27 23.79 -32.99
CA ILE A 208 0.08 22.39 -32.76
C ILE A 208 0.40 21.69 -34.08
N LYS A 209 -0.41 21.91 -35.12
CA LYS A 209 -0.14 21.37 -36.46
C LYS A 209 1.19 21.86 -37.04
N SER A 210 1.58 23.13 -36.80
CA SER A 210 2.89 23.63 -37.24
C SER A 210 4.05 22.96 -36.49
N LEU A 211 3.87 22.60 -35.21
CA LEU A 211 4.90 21.88 -34.45
C LEU A 211 5.03 20.41 -34.87
N GLU A 212 3.92 19.77 -35.27
CA GLU A 212 3.93 18.41 -35.83
C GLU A 212 4.61 18.37 -37.21
N SER A 213 4.45 19.39 -38.05
CA SER A 213 5.18 19.47 -39.33
C SER A 213 6.68 19.72 -39.19
N ASP A 214 7.11 20.42 -38.12
CA ASP A 214 8.54 20.71 -37.88
C ASP A 214 9.32 19.50 -37.34
N THR A 215 8.64 18.45 -36.86
CA THR A 215 9.29 17.25 -36.32
C THR A 215 9.52 16.15 -37.37
N ASP A 216 8.83 16.19 -38.51
CA ASP A 216 9.00 15.23 -39.62
C ASP A 216 10.20 15.54 -40.55
N GLU A 217 10.81 16.72 -40.47
CA GLU A 217 11.97 17.09 -41.31
C GLU A 217 13.36 16.71 -40.73
N SER A 218 13.41 16.03 -39.57
CA SER A 218 14.68 15.62 -38.94
C SER A 218 15.00 14.11 -39.04
N ALA A 219 14.29 13.39 -39.92
CA ALA A 219 14.49 11.96 -40.17
C ALA A 219 14.84 11.61 -41.64
N ASN A 220 15.65 12.45 -42.31
CA ASN A 220 16.33 12.11 -43.57
C ASN A 220 17.83 12.40 -43.49
#